data_AF-A0A5F8HCJ5-F1
#
_entry.id   AF-A0A5F8HCJ5-F1
#
_cell.length_a   1.000
_cell.length_b   1.000
_cell.length_c   1.000
_cell.angle_alpha   90.00
_cell.angle_beta   90.00
_cell.angle_gamma   90.00
#
_symmetry.space_group_name_H-M   'P 1'
#
loop_
_entity.id
_entity.type
_entity.pdbx_description
1 polymer ?
#
loop_
_entity_poly.entity_id
_entity_poly.type
_entity_poly.pdbx_seq_one_letter_code
_entity_poly.pdbx_strand_id
1 'polypeptide(L)'
;MPLGAAFCLLPCCLSRSLRVWGSPLPACVPQNVPHRAILQDGLRPGSVIRVRGTVPDNASRFHVNLLCSEGSGADTALHCNPRLDTGEMVFNTFEKGAWGQEERSPHLPFQRGQPFDLLLIAGDDSFKAVTGDHMFHRFSHRMPLGLVRVLEVGGDVQLQNVAVL
;
A
#
# COMPACT_ATOMS: atom_id res chain seq x y z
N MET A 1 45.56 -65.59 -10.84
CA MET A 1 45.06 -66.93 -10.48
C MET A 1 45.03 -67.00 -8.96
N PRO A 2 43.91 -67.32 -8.26
CA PRO A 2 42.53 -67.63 -8.68
C PRO A 2 41.60 -66.39 -8.51
N LEU A 3 40.49 -66.19 -9.23
CA LEU A 3 39.24 -66.96 -9.44
C LEU A 3 38.29 -66.98 -8.22
N GLY A 4 37.17 -66.27 -8.36
CA GLY A 4 36.05 -66.27 -7.43
C GLY A 4 35.05 -65.14 -7.71
N ALA A 5 34.28 -65.27 -8.80
CA ALA A 5 33.11 -64.42 -9.07
C ALA A 5 31.85 -65.28 -8.91
N ALA A 6 30.82 -64.76 -8.21
CA ALA A 6 29.43 -65.13 -8.43
C ALA A 6 28.46 -64.03 -7.95
N PHE A 7 27.90 -63.34 -8.95
CA PHE A 7 26.54 -62.78 -9.11
C PHE A 7 25.78 -62.22 -7.90
N CYS A 8 25.55 -60.90 -7.84
CA CYS A 8 24.48 -60.12 -8.50
C CYS A 8 23.08 -60.31 -7.89
N LEU A 9 22.67 -59.34 -7.06
CA LEU A 9 21.36 -58.70 -7.12
C LEU A 9 21.56 -57.19 -6.80
N LEU A 10 21.12 -56.32 -7.70
CA LEU A 10 21.06 -54.84 -7.63
C LEU A 10 19.60 -54.44 -8.04
N PRO A 11 19.10 -53.18 -7.89
CA PRO A 11 19.73 -51.95 -7.40
C PRO A 11 18.82 -51.04 -6.51
N CYS A 12 19.35 -49.83 -6.20
CA CYS A 12 18.67 -48.56 -5.88
C CYS A 12 18.18 -48.38 -4.43
N CYS A 13 18.38 -47.26 -3.73
CA CYS A 13 18.61 -45.88 -4.18
C CYS A 13 19.31 -45.04 -3.10
N LEU A 14 19.79 -43.87 -3.55
CA LEU A 14 20.77 -42.98 -2.95
C LEU A 14 20.42 -42.32 -1.60
N SER A 15 21.50 -42.05 -0.85
CA SER A 15 21.75 -40.94 0.06
C SER A 15 20.98 -39.64 -0.24
N ARG A 16 20.48 -38.97 0.80
CA ARG A 16 20.52 -37.50 0.86
C ARG A 16 20.41 -36.94 2.28
N SER A 17 21.48 -36.25 2.66
CA SER A 17 21.53 -35.22 3.69
C SER A 17 20.43 -34.17 3.46
N LEU A 18 19.61 -33.90 4.49
CA LEU A 18 18.66 -32.79 4.49
C LEU A 18 19.34 -31.55 5.08
N ARG A 19 19.74 -30.65 4.18
CA ARG A 19 19.97 -29.23 4.50
C ARG A 19 18.60 -28.60 4.79
N VAL A 20 18.47 -27.87 5.88
CA VAL A 20 17.33 -26.99 6.14
C VAL A 20 17.50 -25.77 5.23
N TRP A 21 16.72 -25.71 4.15
CA TRP A 21 16.64 -24.52 3.31
C TRP A 21 15.68 -23.54 3.99
N GLY A 22 16.17 -22.32 4.27
CA GLY A 22 15.33 -21.23 4.72
C GLY A 22 14.21 -20.98 3.72
N SER A 23 12.97 -21.01 4.20
CA SER A 23 11.79 -20.65 3.43
C SER A 23 11.99 -19.22 2.91
N PRO A 24 11.87 -18.96 1.60
CA PRO A 24 11.79 -17.58 1.14
C PRO A 24 10.57 -16.94 1.81
N LEU A 25 10.76 -15.73 2.35
CA LEU A 25 9.65 -14.87 2.77
C LEU A 25 8.63 -14.84 1.61
N PRO A 26 7.32 -14.86 1.89
CA PRO A 26 6.32 -14.80 0.83
C PRO A 26 6.63 -13.58 -0.03
N ALA A 27 6.90 -13.82 -1.32
CA ALA A 27 7.07 -12.76 -2.29
C ALA A 27 5.83 -11.86 -2.21
N CYS A 28 6.05 -10.55 -2.06
CA CYS A 28 4.96 -9.57 -1.98
C CYS A 28 4.17 -9.66 -3.28
N VAL A 29 2.96 -10.23 -3.24
CA VAL A 29 2.12 -10.38 -4.42
C VAL A 29 1.68 -8.98 -4.85
N PRO A 30 1.96 -8.53 -6.09
CA PRO A 30 1.50 -7.24 -6.58
C PRO A 30 -0.02 -7.13 -6.42
N GLN A 31 -0.50 -6.03 -5.87
CA GLN A 31 -1.94 -5.81 -5.69
C GLN A 31 -2.54 -5.18 -6.96
N ASN A 32 -3.76 -5.61 -7.32
CA ASN A 32 -4.50 -5.00 -8.42
C ASN A 32 -4.80 -3.53 -8.14
N VAL A 33 -4.71 -2.68 -9.17
CA VAL A 33 -5.04 -1.25 -9.10
C VAL A 33 -6.22 -0.98 -10.06
N PRO A 34 -7.31 -0.32 -9.61
CA PRO A 34 -7.50 0.23 -8.26
C PRO A 34 -7.62 -0.87 -7.18
N HIS A 35 -6.97 -0.64 -6.06
CA HIS A 35 -7.09 -1.48 -4.86
C HIS A 35 -8.16 -0.90 -3.96
N ARG A 36 -9.11 -1.72 -3.50
CA ARG A 36 -10.13 -1.34 -2.53
C ARG A 36 -10.13 -2.31 -1.36
N ALA A 37 -10.09 -1.78 -0.14
CA ALA A 37 -10.15 -2.55 1.09
C ALA A 37 -11.25 -2.02 2.01
N ILE A 38 -12.15 -2.91 2.44
CA ILE A 38 -13.20 -2.59 3.42
C ILE A 38 -12.57 -2.54 4.81
N LEU A 39 -12.83 -1.45 5.52
CA LEU A 39 -12.40 -1.23 6.90
C LEU A 39 -13.51 -1.69 7.83
N GLN A 40 -13.54 -3.00 8.14
CA GLN A 40 -14.62 -3.61 8.91
C GLN A 40 -14.87 -2.92 10.26
N ASP A 41 -13.81 -2.55 10.97
CA ASP A 41 -13.87 -1.85 12.25
C ASP A 41 -13.86 -0.31 12.11
N GLY A 42 -13.84 0.20 10.87
CA GLY A 42 -13.62 1.62 10.58
C GLY A 42 -12.24 2.12 11.03
N LEU A 43 -12.11 3.43 11.21
CA LEU A 43 -10.92 4.08 11.75
C LEU A 43 -11.21 4.72 13.11
N ARG A 44 -10.20 4.71 13.98
CA ARG A 44 -10.21 5.42 15.27
C ARG A 44 -8.93 6.25 15.41
N PRO A 45 -8.88 7.24 16.30
CA PRO A 45 -7.62 7.91 16.62
C PRO A 45 -6.55 6.87 17.00
N GLY A 46 -5.37 7.01 16.40
CA GLY A 46 -4.27 6.06 16.48
C GLY A 46 -4.20 5.02 15.37
N SER A 47 -5.25 4.82 14.56
CA SER A 47 -5.20 3.93 13.39
C SER A 47 -4.13 4.38 12.39
N VAL A 48 -3.37 3.42 11.86
CA VAL A 48 -2.33 3.71 10.86
C VAL A 48 -2.63 2.96 9.57
N ILE A 49 -2.73 3.69 8.47
CA ILE A 49 -2.84 3.11 7.13
C ILE A 49 -1.47 3.20 6.48
N ARG A 50 -0.92 2.06 6.05
CA ARG A 50 0.37 1.97 5.36
C ARG A 50 0.16 1.55 3.91
N VAL A 51 0.72 2.33 2.99
CA VAL A 51 0.71 2.07 1.55
C VAL A 51 2.16 2.02 1.07
N ARG A 52 2.57 0.85 0.60
CA ARG A 52 3.87 0.61 -0.02
C ARG A 52 3.70 0.25 -1.49
N GLY A 53 4.51 0.86 -2.33
CA GLY A 53 4.47 0.64 -3.76
C GLY A 53 5.64 1.28 -4.48
N THR A 54 5.57 1.26 -5.81
CA THR A 54 6.51 1.94 -6.70
C THR A 54 5.72 2.89 -7.60
N VAL A 55 6.27 4.08 -7.84
CA VAL A 55 5.72 5.01 -8.82
C VAL A 55 6.29 4.65 -10.20
N PRO A 56 5.46 4.34 -11.22
CA PRO A 56 5.95 4.08 -12.58
C PRO A 56 6.73 5.25 -13.19
N ASP A 57 7.64 4.97 -14.13
CA ASP A 57 8.47 6.00 -14.79
C ASP A 57 7.68 7.05 -15.57
N ASN A 58 6.52 6.65 -16.11
CA ASN A 58 5.61 7.52 -16.87
C ASN A 58 4.43 8.05 -16.04
N ALA A 59 4.48 7.92 -14.71
CA ALA A 59 3.38 8.32 -13.85
C ALA A 59 3.09 9.82 -13.91
N SER A 60 1.82 10.16 -14.08
CA SER A 60 1.32 11.53 -13.92
C SER A 60 0.81 11.74 -12.51
N ARG A 61 -0.08 10.86 -12.02
CA ARG A 61 -0.65 10.98 -10.67
C ARG A 61 -1.25 9.69 -10.16
N PHE A 62 -1.26 9.53 -8.84
CA PHE A 62 -2.02 8.47 -8.17
C PHE A 62 -2.77 9.06 -6.97
N HIS A 63 -3.65 8.29 -6.34
CA HIS A 63 -4.41 8.75 -5.18
C HIS A 63 -4.60 7.66 -4.15
N VAL A 64 -4.75 8.10 -2.90
CA VAL A 64 -5.24 7.32 -1.76
C VAL A 64 -6.48 8.02 -1.23
N ASN A 65 -7.62 7.33 -1.28
CA ASN A 65 -8.93 7.83 -0.85
C ASN A 65 -9.38 7.08 0.40
N LEU A 66 -9.93 7.83 1.36
CA LEU A 66 -10.69 7.31 2.50
C LEU A 66 -12.17 7.61 2.28
N LEU A 67 -12.91 6.63 1.76
CA LEU A 67 -14.31 6.76 1.38
C LEU A 67 -15.23 6.43 2.55
N CYS A 68 -16.38 7.10 2.61
CA CYS A 68 -17.37 6.93 3.67
C CYS A 68 -18.36 5.77 3.39
N SER A 69 -18.38 5.23 2.16
CA SER A 69 -19.19 4.07 1.80
C SER A 69 -18.59 3.33 0.60
N GLU A 70 -19.11 2.14 0.31
CA GLU A 70 -18.68 1.31 -0.83
C GLU A 70 -19.29 1.72 -2.17
N GLY A 71 -20.38 2.50 -2.12
CA GLY A 71 -21.20 2.86 -3.28
C GLY A 71 -20.53 3.83 -4.26
N SER A 72 -21.10 3.95 -5.46
CA SER A 72 -20.67 4.96 -6.42
C SER A 72 -20.98 6.36 -5.90
N GLY A 73 -20.07 7.30 -6.13
CA GLY A 73 -20.22 8.67 -5.65
C GLY A 73 -20.13 8.82 -4.12
N ALA A 74 -19.51 7.85 -3.43
CA ALA A 74 -19.27 7.94 -2.00
C ALA A 74 -18.49 9.22 -1.63
N ASP A 75 -18.90 9.86 -0.54
CA ASP A 75 -18.13 10.95 0.04
C ASP A 75 -16.72 10.47 0.41
N THR A 76 -15.73 11.32 0.18
CA THR A 76 -14.32 11.05 0.43
C THR A 76 -13.85 11.94 1.57
N ALA A 77 -13.67 11.36 2.76
CA ALA A 77 -13.21 12.09 3.94
C ALA A 77 -11.80 12.66 3.74
N LEU A 78 -10.93 11.90 3.07
CA LEU A 78 -9.58 12.29 2.70
C LEU A 78 -9.27 11.79 1.29
N HIS A 79 -8.91 12.71 0.41
CA HIS A 79 -8.27 12.44 -0.88
C HIS A 79 -6.82 12.91 -0.78
N CYS A 80 -5.87 11.99 -0.82
CA CYS A 80 -4.44 12.28 -0.91
C CYS A 80 -3.97 12.00 -2.34
N ASN A 81 -3.55 13.02 -3.07
CA ASN A 81 -3.26 12.94 -4.50
C ASN A 81 -1.88 13.51 -4.85
N PRO A 82 -0.86 12.65 -4.88
CA PRO A 82 0.43 12.95 -5.49
C PRO A 82 0.29 13.22 -7.00
N ARG A 83 0.70 14.42 -7.43
CA ARG A 83 0.72 14.86 -8.81
C ARG A 83 2.17 15.03 -9.26
N LEU A 84 2.74 13.98 -9.86
CA LEU A 84 4.14 13.97 -10.33
C LEU A 84 4.34 14.87 -11.55
N ASP A 85 3.28 15.13 -12.32
CA ASP A 85 3.26 16.04 -13.45
C ASP A 85 3.39 17.51 -13.06
N THR A 86 2.83 17.92 -11.92
CA THR A 86 2.94 19.30 -11.39
C THR A 86 3.91 19.44 -10.22
N GLY A 87 4.46 18.34 -9.70
CA GLY A 87 5.44 18.35 -8.61
C GLY A 87 4.83 18.73 -7.26
N GLU A 88 3.54 18.48 -7.07
CA GLU A 88 2.82 18.85 -5.85
C GLU A 88 2.04 17.67 -5.27
N MET A 89 1.68 17.80 -4.00
CA MET A 89 0.73 16.93 -3.36
C MET A 89 -0.53 17.70 -3.02
N VAL A 90 -1.68 17.10 -3.37
CA VAL A 90 -2.99 17.71 -3.11
C VAL A 90 -3.76 16.87 -2.10
N PHE A 91 -4.35 17.57 -1.14
CA PHE A 91 -5.29 17.02 -0.18
C PHE A 91 -6.64 17.70 -0.29
N ASN A 92 -7.71 16.90 -0.22
CA ASN A 92 -9.06 17.45 -0.23
C ASN A 92 -10.08 16.49 0.38
N THR A 93 -11.31 16.96 0.49
CA THR A 93 -12.50 16.19 0.85
C THR A 93 -13.51 16.34 -0.28
N PHE A 94 -14.20 15.26 -0.61
CA PHE A 94 -15.37 15.28 -1.50
C PHE A 94 -16.61 15.00 -0.66
N GLU A 95 -17.53 15.95 -0.56
CA GLU A 95 -18.75 15.83 0.25
C GLU A 95 -19.93 16.33 -0.57
N LYS A 96 -21.04 15.57 -0.57
CA LYS A 96 -22.32 15.98 -1.20
C LYS A 96 -22.16 16.36 -2.67
N GLY A 97 -21.33 15.61 -3.40
CA GLY A 97 -21.16 15.77 -4.84
C GLY A 97 -20.16 16.87 -5.25
N ALA A 98 -19.46 17.50 -4.32
CA ALA A 98 -18.51 18.56 -4.62
C ALA A 98 -17.17 18.38 -3.89
N TRP A 99 -16.09 18.78 -4.56
CA TRP A 99 -14.78 18.93 -3.94
C TRP A 99 -14.73 20.19 -3.09
N GLY A 100 -14.14 20.09 -1.90
CA GLY A 100 -13.84 21.24 -1.06
C GLY A 100 -12.64 22.05 -1.56
N GLN A 101 -12.14 22.94 -0.70
CA GLN A 101 -10.92 23.70 -0.99
C GLN A 101 -9.69 22.79 -0.92
N GLU A 102 -8.89 22.75 -1.99
CA GLU A 102 -7.64 22.01 -2.02
C GLU A 102 -6.62 22.58 -1.01
N GLU A 103 -5.97 21.69 -0.26
CA GLU A 103 -4.71 21.98 0.40
C GLU A 103 -3.58 21.45 -0.49
N ARG A 104 -2.63 22.31 -0.82
CA ARG A 104 -1.53 21.99 -1.74
C ARG A 104 -0.21 22.11 -1.01
N SER A 105 0.60 21.06 -1.07
CA SER A 105 1.98 21.07 -0.60
C SER A 105 2.92 20.98 -1.79
N PRO A 106 3.89 21.92 -1.94
CA PRO A 106 4.94 21.80 -2.95
C PRO A 106 5.96 20.69 -2.59
N HIS A 107 5.87 20.11 -1.39
CA HIS A 107 6.71 18.99 -1.01
C HIS A 107 6.08 17.68 -1.50
N LEU A 108 6.70 17.08 -2.53
CA LEU A 108 6.30 15.82 -3.10
C LEU A 108 7.34 14.73 -2.75
N PRO A 109 7.08 13.87 -1.74
CA PRO A 109 8.04 12.85 -1.29
C PRO A 109 8.09 11.61 -2.19
N PHE A 110 7.61 11.72 -3.43
CA PHE A 110 7.48 10.61 -4.37
C PHE A 110 8.20 10.91 -5.68
N GLN A 111 8.88 9.91 -6.22
CA GLN A 111 9.68 10.05 -7.43
C GLN A 111 9.37 8.90 -8.39
N ARG A 112 9.27 9.23 -9.68
CA ARG A 112 9.12 8.25 -10.76
C ARG A 112 10.25 7.21 -10.72
N GLY A 113 9.90 5.94 -10.90
CA GLY A 113 10.81 4.81 -10.83
C GLY A 113 11.22 4.38 -9.42
N GLN A 114 10.81 5.12 -8.37
CA GLN A 114 11.22 4.86 -7.00
C GLN A 114 10.13 4.18 -6.16
N PRO A 115 10.52 3.30 -5.22
CA PRO A 115 9.60 2.79 -4.22
C PRO A 115 9.25 3.87 -3.21
N PHE A 116 8.13 3.69 -2.53
CA PHE A 116 7.69 4.56 -1.45
C PHE A 116 7.03 3.77 -0.31
N ASP A 117 6.96 4.41 0.85
CA ASP A 117 6.28 3.93 2.04
C ASP A 117 5.54 5.09 2.71
N LEU A 118 4.24 5.19 2.42
CA LEU A 118 3.36 6.24 2.91
C LEU A 118 2.59 5.72 4.13
N LEU A 119 2.61 6.49 5.22
CA LEU A 119 1.73 6.30 6.36
C LEU A 119 0.71 7.45 6.41
N LEU A 120 -0.56 7.09 6.55
CA LEU A 120 -1.63 8.00 6.93
C LEU A 120 -2.08 7.63 8.34
N ILE A 121 -1.77 8.50 9.30
CA ILE A 121 -2.06 8.28 10.72
C ILE A 121 -3.30 9.10 11.08
N ALA A 122 -4.37 8.43 11.48
CA ALA A 122 -5.57 9.08 11.97
C ALA A 122 -5.34 9.57 13.41
N GLY A 123 -5.38 10.89 13.62
CA GLY A 123 -5.42 11.50 14.96
C GLY A 123 -6.85 11.88 15.35
N ASP A 124 -6.98 12.52 16.52
CA ASP A 124 -8.27 13.01 17.01
C ASP A 124 -8.86 14.11 16.13
N ASP A 125 -8.00 14.97 15.56
CA ASP A 125 -8.39 16.19 14.84
C ASP A 125 -7.96 16.22 13.37
N SER A 126 -7.09 15.31 12.95
CA SER A 126 -6.41 15.37 11.66
C SER A 126 -5.85 14.04 11.21
N PHE A 127 -5.63 13.88 9.90
CA PHE A 127 -4.77 12.87 9.33
C PHE A 127 -3.34 13.43 9.19
N LYS A 128 -2.34 12.68 9.63
CA LYS A 128 -0.92 13.01 9.40
C LYS A 128 -0.39 12.13 8.27
N ALA A 129 0.22 12.73 7.27
CA ALA A 129 0.89 12.03 6.19
C ALA A 129 2.40 12.01 6.44
N VAL A 130 2.98 10.81 6.41
CA VAL A 130 4.37 10.54 6.80
C VAL A 130 5.04 9.65 5.76
N THR A 131 6.28 9.95 5.40
CA THR A 131 7.13 9.10 4.56
C THR A 131 8.47 8.92 5.24
N GLY A 132 8.91 7.66 5.45
CA GLY A 132 10.06 7.38 6.31
C GLY A 132 9.85 7.95 7.71
N ASP A 133 10.78 8.78 8.19
CA ASP A 133 10.70 9.44 9.50
C ASP A 133 10.15 10.88 9.44
N HIS A 134 9.70 11.33 8.26
CA HIS A 134 9.29 12.71 8.04
C HIS A 134 7.78 12.84 7.88
N MET A 135 7.13 13.51 8.85
CA MET A 135 5.77 14.02 8.68
C MET A 135 5.83 15.27 7.83
N PHE A 136 5.19 15.24 6.67
CA PHE A 136 5.26 16.32 5.69
C PHE A 136 3.93 17.06 5.48
N HIS A 137 2.80 16.49 5.94
CA HIS A 137 1.50 17.17 5.89
C HIS A 137 0.59 16.75 7.04
N ARG A 138 -0.24 17.70 7.49
CA ARG A 138 -1.38 17.47 8.39
C ARG A 138 -2.64 18.00 7.74
N PHE A 139 -3.60 17.12 7.51
CA PHE A 139 -4.91 17.47 6.97
C PHE A 139 -5.95 17.40 8.09
N SER A 140 -6.52 18.54 8.47
CA SER A 140 -7.56 18.58 9.51
C SER A 140 -8.83 17.84 9.06
N HIS A 141 -9.46 17.10 9.98
CA HIS A 141 -10.68 16.37 9.69
C HIS A 141 -11.79 17.33 9.26
N ARG A 142 -12.26 17.20 8.01
CA ARG A 142 -13.43 17.92 7.49
C ARG A 142 -14.72 17.10 7.60
N MET A 143 -14.57 15.79 7.81
CA MET A 143 -15.66 14.85 8.04
C MET A 143 -15.35 14.01 9.29
N PRO A 144 -16.37 13.49 10.01
CA PRO A 144 -16.14 12.62 11.15
C PRO A 144 -15.35 11.36 10.75
N LEU A 145 -14.25 11.08 11.47
CA LEU A 145 -13.40 9.91 11.23
C LEU A 145 -14.20 8.59 11.25
N GLY A 146 -15.20 8.50 12.13
CA GLY A 146 -16.08 7.34 12.27
C GLY A 146 -16.94 7.03 11.04
N LEU A 147 -16.96 7.87 10.01
CA LEU A 147 -17.65 7.60 8.74
C LEU A 147 -16.79 6.82 7.74
N VAL A 148 -15.46 6.76 7.91
CA VAL A 148 -14.60 6.11 6.93
C VAL A 148 -14.83 4.59 6.92
N ARG A 149 -15.07 4.01 5.73
CA ARG A 149 -15.39 2.59 5.53
C ARG A 149 -14.52 1.90 4.50
N VAL A 150 -13.94 2.63 3.55
CA VAL A 150 -13.17 2.02 2.47
C VAL A 150 -11.88 2.80 2.26
N LEU A 151 -10.78 2.06 2.17
CA LEU A 151 -9.52 2.56 1.64
C LEU A 151 -9.48 2.21 0.15
N GLU A 152 -9.24 3.21 -0.69
CA GLU A 152 -9.07 3.02 -2.13
C GLU A 152 -7.75 3.63 -2.59
N VAL A 153 -7.01 2.90 -3.41
CA VAL A 153 -5.76 3.36 -4.00
C VAL A 153 -5.80 3.14 -5.51
N GLY A 154 -5.57 4.21 -6.28
CA GLY A 154 -5.75 4.20 -7.73
C GLY A 154 -4.82 5.17 -8.48
N GLY A 155 -4.87 5.11 -9.81
CA GLY A 155 -4.00 5.89 -10.70
C GLY A 155 -2.66 5.22 -10.98
N ASP A 156 -1.64 6.02 -11.29
CA ASP A 156 -0.34 5.55 -11.76
C ASP A 156 0.54 5.07 -10.59
N VAL A 157 0.25 3.88 -10.08
CA VAL A 157 0.98 3.26 -8.97
C VAL A 157 1.05 1.74 -9.13
N GLN A 158 2.17 1.14 -8.73
CA GLN A 158 2.31 -0.31 -8.59
C GLN A 158 2.33 -0.66 -7.10
N LEU A 159 1.27 -1.29 -6.62
CA LEU A 159 1.12 -1.58 -5.20
C LEU A 159 1.83 -2.87 -4.81
N GLN A 160 2.62 -2.78 -3.74
CA GLN A 160 3.27 -3.92 -3.10
C GLN A 160 2.45 -4.35 -1.89
N ASN A 161 2.12 -3.42 -1.01
CA ASN A 161 1.40 -3.74 0.22
C ASN A 161 0.54 -2.58 0.70
N VAL A 162 -0.69 -2.90 1.06
CA VAL A 162 -1.62 -1.99 1.73
C VAL A 162 -2.07 -2.68 3.03
N ALA A 163 -1.95 -1.98 4.15
CA ALA A 163 -2.31 -2.50 5.47
C ALA A 163 -2.91 -1.41 6.34
N VAL A 164 -3.82 -1.81 7.23
CA VAL A 164 -4.30 -0.99 8.35
C VAL A 164 -3.79 -1.65 9.63
N LEU A 165 -3.09 -0.88 10.46
CA LEU A 165 -2.42 -1.30 11.68
C LEU A 165 -3.13 -0.74 12.92
#